data_AF-A0A2A4T8X8-F1
#
_entry.id   AF-A0A2A4T8X8-F1
#
_cell.length_a   1.000
_cell.length_b   1.000
_cell.length_c   1.000
_cell.angle_alpha   90.00
_cell.angle_beta   90.00
_cell.angle_gamma   90.00
#
_symmetry.space_group_name_H-M   'P 1'
#
loop_
_entity.id
_entity.type
_entity.pdbx_description
1 polymer ?
#
loop_
_entity_poly.entity_id
_entity_poly.type
_entity_poly.pdbx_seq_one_letter_code
_entity_poly.pdbx_strand_id
1 'polypeptide(L)'
;MPKNNQKNDESNSPDIQTPENALNKAVVRTFKGDIQSSLGSDAEKVVDSLVPKKASKEKEEKKEEIPRERNKAIVHTYSDDVKNLVLNKKMSMVRMAALEGDRKGSAPIIPKRKSGFLKKALMGLMFVALGSTILAGGYYAYILNEGGPQKLNLEPAMFFVESRERIDIEGKNSTNLLTLLAAIRHSSFFTLGSVTEFYITQPTENEKGEEIRTHLTVQEFLTFLNTSVSDAFIGSLEREYMIGMHVTDDENVPFLVLKTNSYGVAYAGMLEWEKNIESNLSPFFSPEGRFVKPAINVGGSQFTDTVIENADVRILRDSSGDIRLFYSFIDRGTIVITSHTRTLREVINRFRSN
;
A
#
# COMPACT_ATOMS: atom_id res chain seq x y z
N MET A 1 62.36 17.12 -16.66
CA MET A 1 62.42 18.56 -16.34
C MET A 1 61.98 19.31 -17.58
N PRO A 2 61.10 20.33 -17.48
CA PRO A 2 61.09 21.39 -16.47
C PRO A 2 59.92 21.32 -15.47
N LYS A 3 59.99 22.23 -14.48
CA LYS A 3 59.27 22.34 -13.21
C LYS A 3 58.15 23.40 -13.24
N ASN A 4 57.34 23.35 -12.17
CA ASN A 4 56.51 24.39 -11.55
C ASN A 4 55.15 24.69 -12.22
N ASN A 5 54.06 24.94 -11.50
CA ASN A 5 53.91 25.39 -10.12
C ASN A 5 52.50 25.04 -9.57
N GLN A 6 52.41 24.69 -8.29
CA GLN A 6 51.18 24.60 -7.50
C GLN A 6 50.52 25.98 -7.35
N LYS A 7 49.19 26.00 -7.24
CA LYS A 7 48.50 26.98 -6.39
C LYS A 7 47.23 26.37 -5.79
N ASN A 8 47.19 26.42 -4.46
CA ASN A 8 46.07 26.05 -3.59
C ASN A 8 44.90 27.02 -3.78
N ASP A 9 43.68 26.51 -3.60
CA ASP A 9 42.56 27.30 -3.06
C ASP A 9 41.79 26.44 -2.04
N GLU A 10 41.85 26.88 -0.79
CA GLU A 10 40.98 26.51 0.31
C GLU A 10 39.67 27.30 0.25
N SER A 11 38.68 26.86 1.05
CA SER A 11 37.46 27.56 1.49
C SER A 11 36.20 27.41 0.63
N ASN A 12 35.30 26.49 1.01
CA ASN A 12 34.18 26.83 1.90
C ASN A 12 33.28 25.60 2.17
N SER A 13 33.15 25.22 3.45
CA SER A 13 32.08 24.35 3.95
C SER A 13 30.76 25.12 4.08
N PRO A 14 29.63 24.42 3.95
CA PRO A 14 28.54 24.64 4.90
C PRO A 14 28.10 23.33 5.56
N ASP A 15 27.80 23.50 6.84
CA ASP A 15 27.32 22.53 7.82
C ASP A 15 25.91 22.00 7.51
N ILE A 16 25.74 20.70 7.79
CA ILE A 16 24.58 19.98 8.37
C ILE A 16 23.21 20.10 7.70
N GLN A 17 22.72 18.94 7.19
CA GLN A 17 21.50 18.31 7.71
C GLN A 17 21.41 16.83 7.25
N THR A 18 21.52 15.93 8.23
CA THR A 18 21.31 14.48 8.17
C THR A 18 19.84 14.14 7.86
N PRO A 19 19.55 13.12 7.04
CA PRO A 19 18.25 12.46 7.05
C PRO A 19 18.35 11.07 7.72
N GLU A 20 18.66 11.03 9.02
CA GLU A 20 18.26 9.90 9.86
C GLU A 20 16.73 9.98 10.02
N ASN A 21 15.96 9.35 9.10
CA ASN A 21 14.60 8.83 9.36
C ASN A 21 13.87 8.23 8.13
N ALA A 22 14.55 7.88 7.04
CA ALA A 22 13.87 7.31 5.86
C ALA A 22 13.64 5.78 5.91
N LEU A 23 14.11 5.07 6.95
CA LEU A 23 14.18 3.60 6.94
C LEU A 23 12.94 2.84 7.48
N ASN A 24 11.89 3.50 7.98
CA ASN A 24 10.80 2.82 8.69
C ASN A 24 9.43 2.80 7.98
N LYS A 25 9.38 2.83 6.63
CA LYS A 25 8.12 2.69 5.89
C LYS A 25 8.23 1.78 4.66
N ALA A 26 8.68 0.55 4.85
CA ALA A 26 8.32 -0.51 3.90
C ALA A 26 6.85 -0.91 4.18
N VAL A 27 5.93 -0.49 3.31
CA VAL A 27 4.52 -0.88 3.39
C VAL A 27 4.40 -2.28 2.82
N VAL A 28 4.31 -3.29 3.68
CA VAL A 28 3.97 -4.66 3.26
C VAL A 28 2.50 -4.65 2.84
N ARG A 29 2.23 -4.72 1.55
CA ARG A 29 0.88 -5.00 1.03
C ARG A 29 0.74 -6.50 0.80
N THR A 30 -0.48 -6.99 0.85
CA THR A 30 -0.79 -8.40 0.58
C THR A 30 -1.81 -8.48 -0.54
N PHE A 31 -1.46 -9.18 -1.61
CA PHE A 31 -2.18 -9.35 -2.88
C PHE A 31 -3.64 -9.90 -2.79
N LYS A 32 -4.16 -10.17 -1.59
CA LYS A 32 -5.53 -10.64 -1.37
C LYS A 32 -6.57 -9.50 -1.28
N GLY A 33 -6.13 -8.24 -1.09
CA GLY A 33 -7.01 -7.08 -0.90
C GLY A 33 -7.58 -6.48 -2.19
N ASP A 34 -6.89 -6.61 -3.32
CA ASP A 34 -7.12 -5.71 -4.47
C ASP A 34 -7.86 -6.35 -5.65
N ILE A 35 -8.39 -7.57 -5.50
CA ILE A 35 -9.18 -8.24 -6.56
C ILE A 35 -10.69 -7.90 -6.46
N GLN A 36 -11.15 -7.16 -5.44
CA GLN A 36 -12.56 -6.78 -5.29
C GLN A 36 -12.96 -5.47 -6.01
N SER A 37 -12.09 -4.83 -6.80
CA SER A 37 -12.40 -3.52 -7.42
C SER A 37 -12.36 -3.47 -8.96
N SER A 38 -12.33 -4.60 -9.67
CA SER A 38 -12.25 -4.62 -11.15
C SER A 38 -13.52 -5.11 -11.86
N LEU A 39 -14.70 -4.95 -11.26
CA LEU A 39 -15.99 -5.09 -11.96
C LEU A 39 -16.81 -3.83 -11.70
N GLY A 40 -16.75 -2.91 -12.65
CA GLY A 40 -17.57 -1.72 -12.62
C GLY A 40 -19.04 -2.04 -12.88
N SER A 41 -19.89 -1.26 -12.22
CA SER A 41 -21.11 -0.71 -12.82
C SER A 41 -21.43 0.60 -12.11
N ASP A 42 -21.68 1.63 -12.90
CA ASP A 42 -22.39 2.87 -12.56
C ASP A 42 -21.58 4.02 -11.95
N ALA A 43 -20.72 4.60 -12.79
CA ALA A 43 -20.29 5.99 -12.64
C ALA A 43 -21.26 6.92 -13.40
N GLU A 44 -22.35 7.34 -12.74
CA GLU A 44 -22.99 8.60 -13.08
C GLU A 44 -23.65 9.23 -11.84
N LYS A 45 -23.36 10.52 -11.63
CA LYS A 45 -23.79 11.41 -10.53
C LYS A 45 -23.02 11.29 -9.22
N VAL A 46 -21.93 12.06 -9.08
CA VAL A 46 -21.81 13.15 -8.09
C VAL A 46 -20.71 14.10 -8.59
N VAL A 47 -21.09 15.07 -9.42
CA VAL A 47 -20.31 16.29 -9.61
C VAL A 47 -21.18 17.43 -9.11
N ASP A 48 -21.18 17.65 -7.80
CA ASP A 48 -21.27 18.99 -7.26
C ASP A 48 -20.81 19.01 -5.80
N SER A 49 -20.21 20.13 -5.41
CA SER A 49 -19.57 20.40 -4.12
C SER A 49 -18.19 19.75 -3.92
N LEU A 50 -17.14 20.54 -4.15
CA LEU A 50 -16.00 20.74 -3.23
C LEU A 50 -15.06 21.79 -3.84
N VAL A 51 -15.44 23.07 -3.70
CA VAL A 51 -14.48 24.19 -3.77
C VAL A 51 -14.36 24.78 -2.37
N PRO A 52 -13.15 24.89 -1.80
CA PRO A 52 -12.94 25.42 -0.46
C PRO A 52 -12.99 26.95 -0.46
N LYS A 53 -13.70 27.54 0.51
CA LYS A 53 -13.73 29.00 0.69
C LYS A 53 -12.74 29.42 1.79
N LYS A 54 -11.93 30.40 1.40
CA LYS A 54 -10.78 31.02 2.07
C LYS A 54 -11.16 31.82 3.32
N ALA A 55 -10.20 31.88 4.25
CA ALA A 55 -10.20 32.58 5.54
C ALA A 55 -10.34 34.11 5.47
N SER A 56 -10.84 34.71 6.55
CA SER A 56 -10.65 36.11 6.93
C SER A 56 -10.50 36.26 8.45
N LYS A 57 -9.63 37.20 8.83
CA LYS A 57 -8.95 37.43 10.12
C LYS A 57 -9.80 38.07 11.24
N GLU A 58 -9.50 37.66 12.47
CA GLU A 58 -9.02 38.45 13.64
C GLU A 58 -9.76 39.72 14.11
N LYS A 59 -10.19 39.71 15.39
CA LYS A 59 -10.04 40.84 16.33
C LYS A 59 -10.30 40.42 17.80
N GLU A 60 -9.31 40.67 18.66
CA GLU A 60 -9.43 40.73 20.12
C GLU A 60 -10.24 41.96 20.56
N GLU A 61 -11.00 41.87 21.67
CA GLU A 61 -10.80 42.76 22.84
C GLU A 61 -11.72 42.42 24.04
N LYS A 62 -11.05 42.29 25.19
CA LYS A 62 -11.33 42.85 26.53
C LYS A 62 -12.56 42.41 27.35
N LYS A 63 -12.24 41.77 28.50
CA LYS A 63 -13.05 41.65 29.72
C LYS A 63 -13.11 42.99 30.46
N GLU A 64 -14.32 43.38 30.89
CA GLU A 64 -14.58 44.22 32.07
C GLU A 64 -15.97 43.87 32.64
N GLU A 65 -16.06 43.68 33.96
CA GLU A 65 -17.26 43.28 34.70
C GLU A 65 -18.11 44.48 35.18
N ILE A 66 -19.37 44.17 35.59
CA ILE A 66 -20.25 44.77 36.64
C ILE A 66 -21.54 45.43 36.06
N PRO A 67 -22.74 45.41 36.69
CA PRO A 67 -23.34 44.58 37.77
C PRO A 67 -24.69 43.91 37.37
N ARG A 68 -25.13 42.91 38.16
CA ARG A 68 -26.50 42.35 38.08
C ARG A 68 -27.56 43.36 38.58
N GLU A 69 -28.37 43.91 37.68
CA GLU A 69 -29.62 44.58 38.05
C GLU A 69 -30.78 43.59 38.19
N ARG A 70 -31.45 43.68 39.34
CA ARG A 70 -32.65 42.92 39.69
C ARG A 70 -33.83 43.43 38.86
N ASN A 71 -34.36 42.58 37.98
CA ASN A 71 -35.65 42.83 37.33
C ASN A 71 -36.77 42.83 38.39
N LYS A 72 -37.30 44.02 38.72
CA LYS A 72 -38.54 44.15 39.51
C LYS A 72 -39.71 43.68 38.63
N ALA A 73 -40.32 42.55 38.98
CA ALA A 73 -41.58 42.12 38.37
C ALA A 73 -42.69 43.12 38.74
N ILE A 74 -43.34 43.71 37.74
CA ILE A 74 -44.57 44.47 37.89
C ILE A 74 -45.70 43.45 38.06
N VAL A 75 -46.34 43.43 39.22
CA VAL A 75 -47.48 42.54 39.48
C VAL A 75 -48.75 43.26 39.02
N HIS A 76 -49.36 42.77 37.94
CA HIS A 76 -50.71 43.17 37.55
C HIS A 76 -51.73 42.41 38.41
N THR A 77 -52.70 43.12 38.99
CA THR A 77 -53.78 42.48 39.72
C THR A 77 -54.95 42.21 38.78
N TYR A 78 -55.64 41.09 39.02
CA TYR A 78 -56.78 40.65 38.20
C TYR A 78 -57.88 41.71 38.08
N SER A 79 -58.01 42.58 39.09
CA SER A 79 -58.92 43.73 39.06
C SER A 79 -58.50 44.79 38.02
N ASP A 80 -57.20 45.06 37.84
CA ASP A 80 -56.73 46.01 36.83
C ASP A 80 -56.98 45.49 35.41
N ASP A 81 -56.82 44.18 35.18
CA ASP A 81 -57.07 43.55 33.88
C ASP A 81 -58.56 43.53 33.50
N VAL A 82 -59.45 43.25 34.45
CA VAL A 82 -60.90 43.33 34.21
C VAL A 82 -61.34 44.78 33.96
N LYS A 83 -60.76 45.74 34.70
CA LYS A 83 -61.07 47.17 34.53
C LYS A 83 -60.61 47.69 33.17
N ASN A 84 -59.46 47.24 32.67
CA ASN A 84 -58.97 47.56 31.33
C ASN A 84 -59.84 46.94 30.21
N LEU A 85 -60.36 45.72 30.41
CA LEU A 85 -61.20 45.05 29.40
C LEU A 85 -62.61 45.65 29.28
N VAL A 86 -63.20 46.13 30.38
CA VAL A 86 -64.51 46.79 30.36
C VAL A 86 -64.40 48.22 29.83
N LEU A 87 -63.39 48.99 30.29
CA LEU A 87 -63.26 50.40 29.94
C LEU A 87 -62.69 50.63 28.53
N ASN A 88 -61.61 49.93 28.15
CA ASN A 88 -60.94 50.20 26.87
C ASN A 88 -61.50 49.36 25.71
N LYS A 89 -62.07 48.18 25.97
CA LYS A 89 -62.65 47.31 24.93
C LYS A 89 -64.18 47.27 24.90
N LYS A 90 -64.86 48.09 25.73
CA LYS A 90 -66.34 48.22 25.80
C LYS A 90 -67.07 46.86 25.90
N MET A 91 -66.49 45.90 26.60
CA MET A 91 -67.06 44.56 26.71
C MET A 91 -68.11 44.53 27.84
N SER A 92 -69.37 44.25 27.51
CA SER A 92 -70.46 44.19 28.49
C SER A 92 -70.30 42.98 29.42
N MET A 93 -70.54 43.17 30.73
CA MET A 93 -70.48 42.14 31.77
C MET A 93 -71.38 40.92 31.43
N VAL A 94 -72.49 41.15 30.72
CA VAL A 94 -73.41 40.09 30.27
C VAL A 94 -72.75 39.18 29.22
N ARG A 95 -71.88 39.73 28.36
CA ARG A 95 -71.17 38.98 27.32
C ARG A 95 -70.00 38.16 27.89
N MET A 96 -69.38 38.63 28.97
CA MET A 96 -68.38 37.88 29.72
C MET A 96 -69.00 36.67 30.43
N ALA A 97 -70.17 36.83 31.05
CA ALA A 97 -70.88 35.72 31.68
C ALA A 97 -71.35 34.66 30.66
N ALA A 98 -71.75 35.07 29.45
CA ALA A 98 -72.10 34.16 28.36
C ALA A 98 -70.89 33.34 27.87
N LEU A 99 -69.73 33.98 27.72
CA LEU A 99 -68.48 33.29 27.32
C LEU A 99 -67.96 32.31 28.38
N GLU A 100 -68.16 32.61 29.66
CA GLU A 100 -67.81 31.69 30.75
C GLU A 100 -68.84 30.53 30.85
N GLY A 101 -70.10 30.78 30.48
CA GLY A 101 -71.14 29.77 30.33
C GLY A 101 -70.83 28.76 29.21
N ASP A 102 -70.40 29.24 28.04
CA ASP A 102 -70.02 28.40 26.90
C ASP A 102 -68.80 27.50 27.19
N ARG A 103 -67.89 27.95 28.07
CA ARG A 103 -66.72 27.16 28.48
C ARG A 103 -67.07 25.92 29.30
N LYS A 104 -68.20 25.91 30.01
CA LYS A 104 -68.66 24.76 30.81
C LYS A 104 -69.58 23.79 30.05
N GLY A 105 -69.99 24.13 28.83
CA GLY A 105 -71.05 23.42 28.11
C GLY A 105 -70.71 23.01 26.67
N SER A 106 -69.50 22.50 26.39
CA SER A 106 -69.21 21.67 25.20
C SER A 106 -67.76 21.17 25.22
N ALA A 107 -67.54 19.92 25.59
CA ALA A 107 -66.29 19.23 25.28
C ALA A 107 -66.41 18.61 23.87
N PRO A 108 -65.61 19.00 22.87
CA PRO A 108 -65.60 18.32 21.59
C PRO A 108 -65.01 16.90 21.74
N ILE A 109 -65.67 15.92 21.13
CA ILE A 109 -65.15 14.56 20.99
C ILE A 109 -63.90 14.61 20.10
N ILE A 110 -62.72 14.51 20.70
CA ILE A 110 -61.45 14.32 19.97
C ILE A 110 -61.34 12.84 19.62
N PRO A 111 -61.30 12.43 18.33
CA PRO A 111 -60.96 11.05 17.99
C PRO A 111 -59.50 10.78 18.41
N LYS A 112 -59.29 9.83 19.32
CA LYS A 112 -57.96 9.33 19.70
C LYS A 112 -57.23 8.83 18.45
N ARG A 113 -56.25 9.59 17.98
CA ARG A 113 -55.29 9.19 16.94
C ARG A 113 -54.55 7.93 17.42
N LYS A 114 -54.84 6.78 16.79
CA LYS A 114 -54.14 5.51 17.07
C LYS A 114 -52.64 5.71 16.87
N SER A 115 -51.91 5.38 17.93
CA SER A 115 -50.52 5.75 18.18
C SER A 115 -49.52 5.13 17.18
N GLY A 116 -48.37 5.78 17.04
CA GLY A 116 -47.23 5.35 16.20
C GLY A 116 -46.51 4.08 16.65
N PHE A 117 -47.22 3.11 17.24
CA PHE A 117 -46.69 1.80 17.60
C PHE A 117 -46.09 1.08 16.39
N LEU A 118 -46.74 1.17 15.23
CA LEU A 118 -46.23 0.57 13.99
C LEU A 118 -44.89 1.21 13.56
N LYS A 119 -44.74 2.54 13.71
CA LYS A 119 -43.49 3.24 13.39
C LYS A 119 -42.37 2.89 14.38
N LYS A 120 -42.68 2.73 15.66
CA LYS A 120 -41.71 2.31 16.69
C LYS A 120 -41.31 0.84 16.51
N ALA A 121 -42.25 -0.03 16.14
CA ALA A 121 -41.98 -1.44 15.85
C ALA A 121 -41.12 -1.61 14.58
N LEU A 122 -41.42 -0.85 13.51
CA LEU A 122 -40.63 -0.85 12.28
C LEU A 122 -39.20 -0.34 12.55
N MET A 123 -39.06 0.70 13.37
CA MET A 123 -37.75 1.23 13.76
C MET A 123 -36.96 0.22 14.62
N GLY A 124 -37.62 -0.49 15.53
CA GLY A 124 -37.01 -1.59 16.29
C GLY A 124 -36.53 -2.75 15.41
N LEU A 125 -37.34 -3.16 14.42
CA LEU A 125 -36.96 -4.20 13.46
C LEU A 125 -35.74 -3.79 12.64
N MET A 126 -35.64 -2.51 12.26
CA MET A 126 -34.50 -1.98 11.53
C MET A 126 -33.21 -2.06 12.36
N PHE A 127 -33.26 -1.77 13.67
CA PHE A 127 -32.10 -1.91 14.55
C PHE A 127 -31.67 -3.36 14.73
N VAL A 128 -32.61 -4.30 14.82
CA VAL A 128 -32.31 -5.74 14.91
C VAL A 128 -31.70 -6.25 13.60
N ALA A 129 -32.23 -5.83 12.45
CA ALA A 129 -31.67 -6.16 11.16
C ALA A 129 -30.25 -5.61 11.01
N LEU A 130 -30.02 -4.33 11.39
CA LEU A 130 -28.71 -3.70 11.32
C LEU A 130 -27.70 -4.38 12.26
N GLY A 131 -28.11 -4.71 13.49
CA GLY A 131 -27.28 -5.45 14.44
C GLY A 131 -26.94 -6.86 13.94
N SER A 132 -27.89 -7.56 13.33
CA SER A 132 -27.66 -8.88 12.73
C SER A 132 -26.65 -8.82 11.58
N THR A 133 -26.74 -7.80 10.72
CA THR A 133 -25.79 -7.60 9.63
C THR A 133 -24.38 -7.29 10.14
N ILE A 134 -24.25 -6.48 11.20
CA ILE A 134 -22.95 -6.18 11.82
C ILE A 134 -22.33 -7.44 12.44
N LEU A 135 -23.14 -8.24 13.14
CA LEU A 135 -22.68 -9.49 13.77
C LEU A 135 -22.28 -10.54 12.72
N ALA A 136 -23.09 -10.71 11.67
CA ALA A 136 -22.78 -11.62 10.57
C ALA A 136 -21.53 -11.14 9.80
N GLY A 137 -21.38 -9.84 9.57
CA GLY A 137 -20.20 -9.25 8.95
C GLY A 137 -18.94 -9.43 9.80
N GLY A 138 -19.04 -9.24 11.12
CA GLY A 138 -17.93 -9.49 12.06
C GLY A 138 -17.55 -10.96 12.13
N TYR A 139 -18.53 -11.86 12.13
CA TYR A 139 -18.29 -13.31 12.10
C TYR A 139 -17.66 -13.78 10.78
N TYR A 140 -18.14 -13.26 9.65
CA TYR A 140 -17.58 -13.56 8.33
C TYR A 140 -16.15 -13.01 8.19
N ALA A 141 -15.91 -11.78 8.68
CA ALA A 141 -14.57 -11.20 8.75
C ALA A 141 -13.63 -12.00 9.67
N TYR A 142 -14.14 -12.52 10.79
CA TYR A 142 -13.37 -13.38 11.70
C TYR A 142 -12.93 -14.69 11.04
N ILE A 143 -13.85 -15.38 10.34
CA ILE A 143 -13.52 -16.61 9.59
C ILE A 143 -12.52 -16.33 8.46
N LEU A 144 -12.64 -15.20 7.76
CA LEU A 144 -11.68 -14.80 6.73
C LEU A 144 -10.28 -14.46 7.30
N ASN A 145 -10.20 -14.17 8.61
CA ASN A 145 -9.01 -13.69 9.29
C ASN A 145 -8.41 -14.73 10.27
N GLU A 146 -8.80 -16.01 10.18
CA GLU A 146 -8.21 -17.12 10.97
C GLU A 146 -6.71 -17.34 10.71
N GLY A 147 -6.14 -16.70 9.69
CA GLY A 147 -4.70 -16.47 9.63
C GLY A 147 -4.32 -15.28 10.50
N GLY A 148 -4.17 -15.49 11.82
CA GLY A 148 -3.65 -14.47 12.73
C GLY A 148 -2.33 -13.86 12.20
N PRO A 149 -1.91 -12.67 12.67
CA PRO A 149 -0.70 -12.02 12.20
C PRO A 149 0.52 -12.91 12.52
N GLN A 150 0.93 -13.73 11.55
CA GLN A 150 2.14 -14.52 11.66
C GLN A 150 3.29 -13.53 11.82
N LYS A 151 4.05 -13.66 12.91
CA LYS A 151 5.15 -12.75 13.24
C LYS A 151 6.19 -12.85 12.13
N LEU A 152 6.20 -11.85 11.26
CA LEU A 152 7.12 -11.79 10.13
C LEU A 152 8.44 -11.21 10.63
N ASN A 153 9.49 -12.03 10.66
CA ASN A 153 10.85 -11.56 10.86
C ASN A 153 11.40 -11.15 9.49
N LEU A 154 11.23 -9.87 9.11
CA LEU A 154 11.81 -9.37 7.87
C LEU A 154 13.25 -8.95 8.11
N GLU A 155 14.17 -9.59 7.41
CA GLU A 155 15.54 -9.07 7.27
C GLU A 155 15.49 -7.76 6.46
N PRO A 156 16.37 -6.78 6.75
CA PRO A 156 16.46 -5.57 5.95
C PRO A 156 16.69 -5.90 4.47
N ALA A 157 16.06 -5.14 3.57
CA ALA A 157 16.33 -5.25 2.14
C ALA A 157 17.79 -4.84 1.85
N MET A 158 18.43 -5.47 0.84
CA MET A 158 19.81 -5.16 0.44
C MET A 158 20.03 -3.68 0.08
N PHE A 159 18.98 -3.03 -0.41
CA PHE A 159 18.91 -1.60 -0.66
C PHE A 159 17.46 -1.13 -0.49
N PHE A 160 17.25 0.18 -0.42
CA PHE A 160 15.92 0.76 -0.27
C PHE A 160 14.97 0.34 -1.41
N VAL A 161 13.78 -0.13 -1.05
CA VAL A 161 12.70 -0.49 -1.98
C VAL A 161 11.40 0.19 -1.53
N GLU A 162 10.56 0.57 -2.49
CA GLU A 162 9.30 1.26 -2.23
C GLU A 162 8.22 0.32 -1.66
N SER A 163 8.24 -0.96 -2.06
CA SER A 163 7.33 -1.98 -1.57
C SER A 163 8.03 -3.33 -1.39
N ARG A 164 7.51 -4.14 -0.46
CA ARG A 164 7.89 -5.54 -0.27
C ARG A 164 6.64 -6.40 -0.29
N GLU A 165 6.56 -7.29 -1.26
CA GLU A 165 5.44 -8.20 -1.44
C GLU A 165 5.85 -9.59 -0.98
N ARG A 166 5.15 -10.12 0.03
CA ARG A 166 5.43 -11.48 0.53
C ARG A 166 4.81 -12.52 -0.41
N ILE A 167 5.61 -13.49 -0.82
CA ILE A 167 5.15 -14.63 -1.61
C ILE A 167 5.40 -15.90 -0.83
N ASP A 168 4.33 -16.65 -0.60
CA ASP A 168 4.40 -17.93 0.08
C ASP A 168 4.60 -19.07 -0.92
N ILE A 169 5.57 -19.95 -0.67
CA ILE A 169 5.83 -21.12 -1.52
C ILE A 169 5.19 -22.41 -0.99
N GLU A 170 4.46 -22.37 0.13
CA GLU A 170 3.76 -23.56 0.63
C GLU A 170 2.85 -24.18 -0.43
N GLY A 171 3.04 -25.48 -0.68
CA GLY A 171 2.31 -26.23 -1.70
C GLY A 171 2.60 -25.82 -3.15
N LYS A 172 3.62 -24.99 -3.41
CA LYS A 172 4.05 -24.58 -4.75
C LYS A 172 5.30 -25.34 -5.18
N ASN A 173 5.44 -25.55 -6.49
CA ASN A 173 6.68 -25.98 -7.12
C ASN A 173 7.33 -24.79 -7.87
N SER A 174 8.56 -24.96 -8.36
CA SER A 174 9.30 -23.96 -9.13
C SER A 174 8.46 -23.33 -10.25
N THR A 175 7.84 -24.15 -11.10
CA THR A 175 7.03 -23.69 -12.23
C THR A 175 5.84 -22.84 -11.79
N ASN A 176 5.14 -23.24 -10.73
CA ASN A 176 4.00 -22.52 -10.19
C ASN A 176 4.42 -21.16 -9.62
N LEU A 177 5.59 -21.09 -8.95
CA LEU A 177 6.13 -19.83 -8.45
C LEU A 177 6.50 -18.89 -9.61
N LEU A 178 7.26 -19.38 -10.59
CA LEU A 178 7.70 -18.55 -11.72
C LEU A 178 6.52 -18.10 -12.60
N THR A 179 5.49 -18.93 -12.74
CA THR A 179 4.25 -18.56 -13.44
C THR A 179 3.46 -17.50 -12.67
N LEU A 180 3.38 -17.62 -11.33
CA LEU A 180 2.76 -16.62 -10.47
C LEU A 180 3.50 -15.27 -10.58
N LEU A 181 4.82 -15.27 -10.49
CA LEU A 181 5.66 -14.08 -10.65
C LEU A 181 5.49 -13.44 -12.03
N ALA A 182 5.46 -14.26 -13.09
CA ALA A 182 5.18 -13.79 -14.45
C ALA A 182 3.78 -13.17 -14.57
N ALA A 183 2.76 -13.73 -13.92
CA ALA A 183 1.42 -13.15 -13.91
C ALA A 183 1.37 -11.80 -13.17
N ILE A 184 2.09 -11.67 -12.05
CA ILE A 184 2.20 -10.41 -11.28
C ILE A 184 2.77 -9.29 -12.15
N ARG A 185 3.72 -9.59 -13.04
CA ARG A 185 4.31 -8.64 -13.99
C ARG A 185 3.27 -7.92 -14.86
N HIS A 186 2.15 -8.56 -15.18
CA HIS A 186 1.09 -7.97 -15.99
C HIS A 186 0.07 -7.15 -15.19
N SER A 187 0.24 -7.03 -13.87
CA SER A 187 -0.67 -6.26 -13.04
C SER A 187 -0.34 -4.76 -13.06
N SER A 188 -1.37 -3.93 -12.94
CA SER A 188 -1.30 -2.46 -13.04
C SER A 188 -1.09 -1.76 -11.68
N PHE A 189 -0.79 -2.50 -10.61
CA PHE A 189 -0.76 -1.95 -9.25
C PHE A 189 0.54 -1.23 -8.90
N PHE A 190 1.57 -1.32 -9.74
CA PHE A 190 2.88 -0.74 -9.42
C PHE A 190 3.00 0.71 -9.87
N THR A 191 3.74 1.48 -9.08
CA THR A 191 4.03 2.89 -9.38
C THR A 191 5.23 3.01 -10.33
N LEU A 192 5.13 3.88 -11.33
CA LEU A 192 6.23 4.14 -12.27
C LEU A 192 7.52 4.53 -11.52
N GLY A 193 8.64 3.89 -11.89
CA GLY A 193 9.95 4.09 -11.26
C GLY A 193 10.13 3.41 -9.91
N SER A 194 9.11 2.72 -9.38
CA SER A 194 9.26 1.98 -8.12
C SER A 194 9.98 0.65 -8.32
N VAL A 195 10.67 0.24 -7.25
CA VAL A 195 11.22 -1.08 -7.08
C VAL A 195 10.42 -1.80 -6.00
N THR A 196 9.93 -2.98 -6.35
CA THR A 196 9.25 -3.89 -5.44
C THR A 196 10.09 -5.13 -5.24
N GLU A 197 10.39 -5.47 -4.00
CA GLU A 197 11.00 -6.75 -3.64
C GLU A 197 9.93 -7.83 -3.46
N PHE A 198 10.17 -9.02 -4.00
CA PHE A 198 9.39 -10.20 -3.73
C PHE A 198 10.06 -11.03 -2.63
N TYR A 199 9.51 -10.96 -1.43
CA TYR A 199 10.04 -11.65 -0.25
C TYR A 199 9.48 -13.06 -0.19
N ILE A 200 10.27 -14.03 -0.66
CA ILE A 200 9.84 -15.43 -0.79
C ILE A 200 9.93 -16.12 0.56
N THR A 201 8.84 -16.73 1.01
CA THR A 201 8.72 -17.31 2.35
C THR A 201 8.23 -18.74 2.33
N GLN A 202 8.69 -19.54 3.30
CA GLN A 202 8.22 -20.89 3.57
C GLN A 202 7.80 -21.05 5.04
N PRO A 203 6.87 -21.98 5.34
CA PRO A 203 6.56 -22.34 6.71
C PRO A 203 7.73 -23.10 7.34
N THR A 204 8.15 -22.66 8.50
CA THR A 204 9.20 -23.27 9.33
C THR A 204 8.69 -23.34 10.76
N GLU A 205 9.02 -24.39 11.50
CA GLU A 205 8.66 -24.52 12.90
C GLU A 205 9.74 -23.85 13.78
N ASN A 206 9.34 -22.98 14.71
CA ASN A 206 10.27 -22.38 15.65
C ASN A 206 10.62 -23.34 16.81
N GLU A 207 11.59 -22.96 17.66
CA GLU A 207 12.00 -23.78 18.83
C GLU A 207 10.86 -24.09 19.82
N LYS A 208 9.71 -23.40 19.71
CA LYS A 208 8.53 -23.57 20.55
C LYS A 208 7.41 -24.38 19.88
N GLY A 209 7.65 -24.91 18.67
CA GLY A 209 6.65 -25.66 17.91
C GLY A 209 5.60 -24.78 17.23
N GLU A 210 5.82 -23.47 17.14
CA GLU A 210 4.93 -22.55 16.42
C GLU A 210 5.38 -22.43 14.96
N GLU A 211 4.42 -22.53 14.05
CA GLU A 211 4.67 -22.29 12.63
C GLU A 211 4.94 -20.79 12.39
N ILE A 212 6.13 -20.48 11.91
CA ILE A 212 6.58 -19.15 11.50
C ILE A 212 6.89 -19.14 10.00
N ARG A 213 6.78 -17.98 9.36
CA ARG A 213 7.18 -17.81 7.97
C ARG A 213 8.57 -17.22 7.93
N THR A 214 9.50 -17.94 7.33
CA THR A 214 10.90 -17.51 7.19
C THR A 214 11.21 -17.24 5.73
N HIS A 215 12.05 -16.24 5.47
CA HIS A 215 12.59 -15.99 4.14
C HIS A 215 13.46 -17.16 3.70
N LEU A 216 13.40 -17.49 2.41
CA LEU A 216 14.34 -18.45 1.85
C LEU A 216 15.74 -17.82 1.81
N THR A 217 16.75 -18.61 2.12
CA THR A 217 18.13 -18.30 1.75
C THR A 217 18.31 -18.48 0.24
N VAL A 218 19.38 -17.91 -0.34
CA VAL A 218 19.68 -18.10 -1.76
C VAL A 218 19.87 -19.58 -2.10
N GLN A 219 20.44 -20.36 -1.17
CA GLN A 219 20.65 -21.80 -1.35
C GLN A 219 19.30 -22.52 -1.45
N GLU A 220 18.37 -22.23 -0.54
CA GLU A 220 17.01 -22.77 -0.56
C GLU A 220 16.25 -22.32 -1.82
N PHE A 221 16.39 -21.06 -2.21
CA PHE A 221 15.72 -20.51 -3.38
C PHE A 221 16.20 -21.14 -4.69
N LEU A 222 17.51 -21.21 -4.91
CA LEU A 222 18.10 -21.82 -6.12
C LEU A 222 17.81 -23.33 -6.19
N THR A 223 17.80 -24.01 -5.04
CA THR A 223 17.40 -25.42 -4.94
C THR A 223 15.91 -25.60 -5.23
N PHE A 224 15.05 -24.74 -4.67
CA PHE A 224 13.61 -24.73 -4.92
C PHE A 224 13.31 -24.52 -6.41
N LEU A 225 14.04 -23.61 -7.07
CA LEU A 225 13.93 -23.38 -8.51
C LEU A 225 14.43 -24.56 -9.36
N ASN A 226 15.09 -25.55 -8.76
CA ASN A 226 15.74 -26.67 -9.42
C ASN A 226 16.79 -26.18 -10.44
N THR A 227 17.56 -25.16 -10.04
CA THR A 227 18.66 -24.64 -10.86
C THR A 227 19.78 -25.69 -10.91
N SER A 228 20.20 -26.07 -12.11
CA SER A 228 21.27 -27.07 -12.29
C SER A 228 22.64 -26.40 -12.25
N VAL A 229 22.90 -25.61 -11.21
CA VAL A 229 24.19 -24.94 -10.97
C VAL A 229 25.08 -25.81 -10.07
N SER A 230 26.39 -25.59 -10.11
CA SER A 230 27.33 -26.37 -9.29
C SER A 230 27.26 -26.04 -7.80
N ASP A 231 27.53 -27.04 -6.95
CA ASP A 231 27.59 -26.87 -5.49
C ASP A 231 28.64 -25.83 -5.08
N ALA A 232 29.75 -25.74 -5.82
CA ALA A 232 30.77 -24.73 -5.61
C ALA A 232 30.23 -23.31 -5.81
N PHE A 233 29.37 -23.11 -6.82
CA PHE A 233 28.71 -21.83 -7.03
C PHE A 233 27.78 -21.51 -5.86
N ILE A 234 26.88 -22.42 -5.50
CA ILE A 234 25.94 -22.26 -4.36
C ILE A 234 26.68 -21.95 -3.06
N GLY A 235 27.79 -22.63 -2.79
CA GLY A 235 28.62 -22.43 -1.60
C GLY A 235 29.40 -21.11 -1.59
N SER A 236 29.57 -20.47 -2.75
CA SER A 236 30.19 -19.14 -2.86
C SER A 236 29.22 -17.97 -2.66
N LEU A 237 27.91 -18.25 -2.67
CA LEU A 237 26.88 -17.24 -2.49
C LEU A 237 26.62 -17.01 -1.00
N GLU A 238 26.40 -15.75 -0.63
CA GLU A 238 25.93 -15.39 0.70
C GLU A 238 24.46 -15.78 0.87
N ARG A 239 23.98 -15.88 2.11
CA ARG A 239 22.61 -16.36 2.40
C ARG A 239 21.53 -15.45 1.82
N GLU A 240 21.81 -14.14 1.78
CA GLU A 240 20.88 -13.11 1.37
C GLU A 240 20.86 -13.00 -0.17
N TYR A 241 19.67 -12.84 -0.73
CA TYR A 241 19.45 -12.49 -2.13
C TYR A 241 18.27 -11.53 -2.23
N MET A 242 18.12 -10.87 -3.37
CA MET A 242 16.95 -10.06 -3.66
C MET A 242 16.39 -10.43 -5.02
N ILE A 243 15.13 -10.84 -5.06
CA ILE A 243 14.35 -10.94 -6.30
C ILE A 243 13.30 -9.84 -6.28
N GLY A 244 13.16 -9.15 -7.39
CA GLY A 244 12.27 -8.00 -7.43
C GLY A 244 11.88 -7.61 -8.83
N MET A 245 11.19 -6.48 -8.88
CA MET A 245 10.67 -5.90 -10.10
C MET A 245 10.83 -4.40 -10.07
N HIS A 246 11.29 -3.85 -11.18
CA HIS A 246 11.43 -2.43 -11.41
C HIS A 246 10.42 -2.01 -12.48
N VAL A 247 9.61 -1.02 -12.16
CA VAL A 247 8.59 -0.49 -13.07
C VAL A 247 9.20 0.57 -13.96
N THR A 248 9.43 0.25 -15.22
CA THR A 248 9.85 1.23 -16.23
C THR A 248 8.63 1.84 -16.93
N ASP A 249 8.90 2.78 -17.82
CA ASP A 249 7.92 3.49 -18.64
C ASP A 249 7.17 2.57 -19.63
N ASP A 250 7.80 1.47 -20.00
CA ASP A 250 7.36 0.52 -21.02
C ASP A 250 6.99 -0.86 -20.44
N GLU A 251 7.65 -1.32 -19.38
CA GLU A 251 7.41 -2.64 -18.81
C GLU A 251 7.69 -2.76 -17.31
N ASN A 252 7.13 -3.80 -16.71
CA ASN A 252 7.53 -4.24 -15.39
C ASN A 252 8.71 -5.22 -15.55
N VAL A 253 9.91 -4.84 -15.15
CA VAL A 253 11.14 -5.61 -15.42
C VAL A 253 11.59 -6.38 -14.19
N PRO A 254 11.74 -7.72 -14.28
CA PRO A 254 12.30 -8.50 -13.19
C PRO A 254 13.81 -8.29 -13.04
N PHE A 255 14.30 -8.42 -11.81
CA PHE A 255 15.71 -8.52 -11.51
C PHE A 255 15.97 -9.50 -10.37
N LEU A 256 17.17 -10.06 -10.35
CA LEU A 256 17.70 -10.91 -9.28
C LEU A 256 19.08 -10.40 -8.91
N VAL A 257 19.30 -10.19 -7.62
CA VAL A 257 20.58 -9.81 -7.03
C VAL A 257 21.07 -10.93 -6.13
N LEU A 258 22.32 -11.34 -6.36
CA LEU A 258 23.01 -12.35 -5.58
C LEU A 258 24.27 -11.72 -4.95
N LYS A 259 24.55 -12.07 -3.71
CA LYS A 259 25.79 -11.67 -3.03
C LYS A 259 26.77 -12.85 -3.00
N THR A 260 28.07 -12.57 -3.11
CA THR A 260 29.11 -13.60 -3.07
C THR A 260 30.32 -13.16 -2.26
N ASN A 261 30.90 -14.12 -1.54
CA ASN A 261 32.16 -13.94 -0.81
C ASN A 261 33.40 -14.34 -1.62
N SER A 262 33.23 -14.87 -2.84
CA SER A 262 34.33 -15.39 -3.67
C SER A 262 34.07 -15.14 -5.15
N TYR A 263 34.55 -13.98 -5.61
CA TYR A 263 34.40 -13.53 -7.00
C TYR A 263 34.79 -14.60 -8.04
N GLY A 264 35.96 -15.24 -7.88
CA GLY A 264 36.47 -16.20 -8.87
C GLY A 264 35.61 -17.46 -8.99
N VAL A 265 35.09 -17.96 -7.86
CA VAL A 265 34.20 -19.13 -7.85
C VAL A 265 32.83 -18.74 -8.40
N ALA A 266 32.31 -17.57 -8.00
CA ALA A 266 31.04 -17.06 -8.48
C ALA A 266 31.04 -16.80 -10.00
N TYR A 267 32.12 -16.22 -10.53
CA TYR A 267 32.27 -15.96 -11.96
C TYR A 267 32.29 -17.26 -12.76
N ALA A 268 33.06 -18.26 -12.32
CA ALA A 268 33.08 -19.58 -12.96
C ALA A 268 31.70 -20.27 -12.90
N GLY A 269 30.99 -20.15 -11.78
CA GLY A 269 29.63 -20.66 -11.62
C GLY A 269 28.61 -19.99 -12.53
N MET A 270 28.69 -18.67 -12.73
CA MET A 270 27.84 -17.94 -13.67
C MET A 270 28.07 -18.40 -15.11
N LEU A 271 29.33 -18.59 -15.53
CA LEU A 271 29.65 -19.13 -16.86
C LEU A 271 29.06 -20.53 -17.08
N GLU A 272 29.03 -21.36 -16.05
CA GLU A 272 28.38 -22.67 -16.11
C GLU A 272 26.86 -22.53 -16.23
N TRP A 273 26.26 -21.61 -15.45
CA TRP A 273 24.82 -21.37 -15.42
C TRP A 273 24.30 -20.77 -16.74
N GLU A 274 25.13 -20.12 -17.56
CA GLU A 274 24.73 -19.59 -18.88
C GLU A 274 23.98 -20.60 -19.76
N LYS A 275 24.25 -21.90 -19.59
CA LYS A 275 23.62 -22.98 -20.37
C LYS A 275 22.11 -23.11 -20.11
N ASN A 276 21.66 -22.76 -18.91
CA ASN A 276 20.33 -23.08 -18.38
C ASN A 276 19.70 -21.93 -17.57
N ILE A 277 20.40 -20.82 -17.34
CA ILE A 277 19.90 -19.69 -16.55
C ILE A 277 18.59 -19.14 -17.11
N GLU A 278 18.48 -19.02 -18.43
CA GLU A 278 17.27 -18.53 -19.06
C GLU A 278 16.08 -19.49 -18.86
N SER A 279 16.31 -20.80 -19.00
CA SER A 279 15.24 -21.79 -18.80
C SER A 279 14.86 -21.93 -17.33
N ASN A 280 15.82 -21.75 -16.41
CA ASN A 280 15.59 -21.79 -14.97
C ASN A 280 14.79 -20.58 -14.46
N LEU A 281 14.89 -19.43 -15.13
CA LEU A 281 14.22 -18.19 -14.73
C LEU A 281 12.95 -17.87 -15.54
N SER A 282 12.67 -18.66 -16.58
CA SER A 282 11.45 -18.55 -17.39
C SER A 282 10.24 -19.19 -16.67
N PRO A 283 9.02 -18.63 -16.76
CA PRO A 283 8.62 -17.49 -17.60
C PRO A 283 8.94 -16.10 -17.02
N PHE A 284 9.31 -15.99 -15.74
CA PHE A 284 9.38 -14.70 -15.05
C PHE A 284 10.31 -13.69 -15.74
N PHE A 285 11.49 -14.12 -16.16
CA PHE A 285 12.50 -13.29 -16.85
C PHE A 285 12.34 -13.20 -18.38
N SER A 286 11.23 -13.67 -18.95
CA SER A 286 11.06 -13.63 -20.41
C SER A 286 10.96 -12.18 -20.92
N PRO A 287 11.46 -11.82 -22.11
CA PRO A 287 11.37 -10.44 -22.62
C PRO A 287 9.93 -9.95 -22.83
N GLU A 288 9.72 -8.64 -22.65
CA GLU A 288 8.47 -7.91 -23.00
C GLU A 288 7.17 -8.48 -22.41
N GLY A 289 7.25 -9.21 -21.29
CA GLY A 289 6.09 -9.85 -20.66
C GLY A 289 5.53 -11.00 -21.50
N ARG A 290 6.20 -11.43 -22.57
CA ARG A 290 5.73 -12.52 -23.42
C ARG A 290 6.46 -13.78 -23.06
N PHE A 291 5.74 -14.90 -23.04
CA PHE A 291 6.40 -16.19 -22.93
C PHE A 291 7.18 -16.47 -24.23
N VAL A 292 8.51 -16.46 -24.13
CA VAL A 292 9.41 -16.77 -25.24
C VAL A 292 10.18 -18.04 -24.88
N LYS A 293 10.18 -19.03 -25.78
CA LYS A 293 10.95 -20.28 -25.59
C LYS A 293 12.44 -19.95 -25.41
N PRO A 294 13.20 -20.67 -24.55
CA PRO A 294 14.63 -20.43 -24.35
C PRO A 294 15.46 -20.48 -25.65
N ALA A 295 16.58 -19.76 -25.70
CA ALA A 295 17.24 -19.29 -26.94
C ALA A 295 17.97 -20.46 -27.55
N ILE A 296 18.61 -21.21 -26.66
CA ILE A 296 19.22 -22.50 -26.91
C ILE A 296 18.26 -23.49 -27.60
N ASN A 297 16.94 -23.40 -27.35
CA ASN A 297 15.95 -24.29 -27.96
C ASN A 297 15.49 -23.82 -29.35
N VAL A 298 15.82 -22.59 -29.76
CA VAL A 298 15.46 -22.00 -31.06
C VAL A 298 16.68 -21.62 -31.90
N GLY A 299 17.88 -22.11 -31.53
CA GLY A 299 19.14 -21.81 -32.23
C GLY A 299 19.69 -20.41 -31.97
N GLY A 300 19.15 -19.71 -30.98
CA GLY A 300 19.57 -18.39 -30.50
C GLY A 300 20.77 -18.44 -29.55
N SER A 301 21.76 -17.65 -29.95
CA SER A 301 23.02 -17.15 -29.35
C SER A 301 23.52 -17.69 -28.01
N GLN A 302 24.83 -17.94 -27.98
CA GLN A 302 25.63 -17.97 -26.75
C GLN A 302 25.62 -16.59 -26.07
N PHE A 303 25.92 -16.54 -24.78
CA PHE A 303 26.19 -15.26 -24.13
C PHE A 303 27.41 -14.59 -24.78
N THR A 304 27.44 -13.26 -24.77
CA THR A 304 28.53 -12.45 -25.32
C THR A 304 28.91 -11.34 -24.36
N ASP A 305 30.17 -10.89 -24.41
CA ASP A 305 30.65 -9.80 -23.56
C ASP A 305 30.23 -8.45 -24.13
N THR A 306 29.81 -7.55 -23.24
CA THR A 306 29.50 -6.16 -23.55
C THR A 306 29.74 -5.28 -22.31
N VAL A 307 29.60 -3.97 -22.48
CA VAL A 307 29.73 -2.99 -21.40
C VAL A 307 28.47 -2.15 -21.34
N ILE A 308 27.86 -2.08 -20.15
CA ILE A 308 26.65 -1.28 -19.88
C ILE A 308 26.88 -0.53 -18.57
N GLU A 309 26.66 0.79 -18.55
CA GLU A 309 26.85 1.62 -17.35
C GLU A 309 28.26 1.50 -16.71
N ASN A 310 29.30 1.33 -17.53
CA ASN A 310 30.68 1.04 -17.11
C ASN A 310 30.84 -0.25 -16.28
N ALA A 311 29.90 -1.19 -16.38
CA ALA A 311 30.01 -2.53 -15.83
C ALA A 311 30.19 -3.55 -16.96
N ASP A 312 31.00 -4.57 -16.70
CA ASP A 312 31.13 -5.72 -17.59
C ASP A 312 29.85 -6.55 -17.52
N VAL A 313 29.26 -6.81 -18.68
CA VAL A 313 27.97 -7.51 -18.80
C VAL A 313 28.11 -8.67 -19.76
N ARG A 314 27.52 -9.80 -19.37
CA ARG A 314 27.34 -10.94 -20.27
C ARG A 314 25.89 -11.05 -20.70
N ILE A 315 25.67 -10.92 -21.99
CA ILE A 315 24.35 -10.74 -22.59
C ILE A 315 23.96 -11.89 -23.51
N LEU A 316 22.74 -12.39 -23.30
CA LEU A 316 22.06 -13.35 -24.15
C LEU A 316 21.11 -12.59 -25.08
N ARG A 317 21.25 -12.81 -26.38
CA ARG A 317 20.36 -12.26 -27.41
C ARG A 317 19.66 -13.36 -28.17
N ASP A 318 18.50 -13.07 -28.73
CA ASP A 318 17.84 -13.97 -29.66
C ASP A 318 18.44 -13.84 -31.08
N SER A 319 17.88 -14.57 -32.05
CA SER A 319 18.29 -14.49 -33.45
C SER A 319 17.97 -13.14 -34.11
N SER A 320 17.06 -12.35 -33.53
CA SER A 320 16.66 -11.01 -34.00
C SER A 320 17.60 -9.92 -33.47
N GLY A 321 18.43 -10.26 -32.46
CA GLY A 321 19.33 -9.33 -31.77
C GLY A 321 18.74 -8.75 -30.49
N ASP A 322 17.51 -9.13 -30.13
CA ASP A 322 16.80 -8.63 -28.95
C ASP A 322 17.39 -9.23 -27.67
N ILE A 323 17.43 -8.41 -26.62
CA ILE A 323 17.96 -8.81 -25.33
C ILE A 323 17.01 -9.80 -24.68
N ARG A 324 17.51 -10.97 -24.31
CA ARG A 324 16.72 -11.96 -23.59
C ARG A 324 16.94 -11.92 -22.09
N LEU A 325 18.21 -11.88 -21.72
CA LEU A 325 18.68 -11.88 -20.35
C LEU A 325 20.13 -11.40 -20.38
N PHE A 326 20.58 -10.76 -19.31
CA PHE A 326 22.00 -10.57 -19.08
C PHE A 326 22.28 -10.58 -17.59
N TYR A 327 23.56 -10.71 -17.26
CA TYR A 327 24.03 -10.52 -15.90
C TYR A 327 25.31 -9.69 -15.87
N SER A 328 25.57 -9.06 -14.73
CA SER A 328 26.75 -8.24 -14.49
C SER A 328 27.24 -8.42 -13.07
N PHE A 329 28.56 -8.41 -12.90
CA PHE A 329 29.19 -8.19 -11.61
C PHE A 329 29.38 -6.69 -11.41
N ILE A 330 28.46 -6.06 -10.67
CA ILE A 330 28.49 -4.60 -10.46
C ILE A 330 29.61 -4.17 -9.49
N ASP A 331 30.08 -5.13 -8.69
CA ASP A 331 31.29 -5.10 -7.88
C ASP A 331 31.79 -6.56 -7.70
N ARG A 332 32.83 -6.78 -6.88
CA ARG A 332 33.41 -8.13 -6.67
C ARG A 332 32.52 -9.10 -5.88
N GLY A 333 31.51 -8.59 -5.19
CA GLY A 333 30.63 -9.34 -4.29
C GLY A 333 29.15 -9.26 -4.66
N THR A 334 28.77 -8.65 -5.79
CA THR A 334 27.37 -8.44 -6.18
C THR A 334 27.13 -8.78 -7.64
N ILE A 335 26.22 -9.72 -7.89
CA ILE A 335 25.77 -10.14 -9.21
C ILE A 335 24.36 -9.64 -9.42
N VAL A 336 24.10 -9.00 -10.55
CA VAL A 336 22.76 -8.56 -10.96
C VAL A 336 22.38 -9.28 -12.25
N ILE A 337 21.22 -9.91 -12.25
CA ILE A 337 20.61 -10.58 -13.41
C ILE A 337 19.32 -9.84 -13.76
N THR A 338 19.14 -9.44 -15.01
CA THR A 338 17.92 -8.76 -15.50
C THR A 338 17.82 -8.85 -17.03
N SER A 339 16.73 -8.38 -17.61
CA SER A 339 16.52 -8.31 -19.06
C SER A 339 16.58 -6.88 -19.60
N HIS A 340 16.73 -5.85 -18.75
CA HIS A 340 16.61 -4.45 -19.17
C HIS A 340 17.72 -3.54 -18.63
N THR A 341 18.35 -2.77 -19.51
CA THR A 341 19.46 -1.86 -19.18
C THR A 341 19.07 -0.79 -18.16
N ARG A 342 17.84 -0.24 -18.23
CA ARG A 342 17.39 0.76 -17.25
C ARG A 342 17.27 0.17 -15.85
N THR A 343 16.88 -1.10 -15.75
CA THR A 343 16.79 -1.81 -14.46
C THR A 343 18.16 -2.10 -13.89
N LEU A 344 19.14 -2.48 -14.72
CA LEU A 344 20.52 -2.60 -14.25
C LEU A 344 21.03 -1.27 -13.68
N ARG A 345 20.82 -0.16 -14.40
CA ARG A 345 21.20 1.18 -13.93
C ARG A 345 20.54 1.53 -12.60
N GLU A 346 19.24 1.28 -12.47
CA GLU A 346 18.49 1.55 -11.25
C GLU A 346 19.05 0.76 -10.06
N VAL A 347 19.29 -0.55 -10.23
CA VAL A 347 19.89 -1.40 -9.18
C VAL A 347 21.29 -0.89 -8.80
N ILE A 348 22.14 -0.56 -9.78
CA ILE A 348 23.48 0.01 -9.52
C ILE A 348 23.38 1.31 -8.72
N ASN A 349 22.46 2.21 -9.09
CA ASN A 349 22.28 3.49 -8.40
C ASN A 349 21.85 3.29 -6.94
N ARG A 350 20.94 2.34 -6.68
CA ARG A 350 20.49 2.02 -5.32
C ARG A 350 21.61 1.46 -4.45
N PHE A 351 22.48 0.63 -5.01
CA PHE A 351 23.68 0.14 -4.31
C PHE A 351 24.71 1.25 -4.02
N ARG A 352 24.77 2.30 -4.83
CA ARG A 352 25.68 3.45 -4.60
C ARG A 352 25.14 4.49 -3.64
N SER A 353 23.80 4.58 -3.52
CA SER A 353 23.13 5.52 -2.61
C SER A 353 22.93 4.95 -1.19
N ASN A 354 23.13 3.64 -1.04
CA ASN A 354 23.18 2.95 0.25
C ASN A 354 24.59 3.09 0.84
#